data_AF-A0A932V295-F1
#
_entry.id   AF-A0A932V295-F1
#
_cell.length_a   1.000
_cell.length_b   1.000
_cell.length_c   1.000
_cell.angle_alpha   90.00
_cell.angle_beta   90.00
_cell.angle_gamma   90.00
#
_symmetry.space_group_name_H-M   'P 1'
#
loop_
_entity.id
_entity.type
_entity.pdbx_description
1 polymer ?
#
loop_
_entity_poly.entity_id
_entity_poly.type
_entity_poly.pdbx_seq_one_letter_code
_entity_poly.pdbx_strand_id
1 'polypeptide(L)'
;ILGYGHQGLDAAGTVIRAFGGFVVGGNFVVGIIIFLILVIINFVVITKGAGRIAEVAARFTLDAMPGKQMAIDADLNAGIIDDKEAKMRRARIQQEADFYGAMDGSSKFVRGDAIAGLIITAVNIVGGLVIGIFQHGMDVNSALDTYTILTVGDGLVAQIPALIVSVAAGIAVTKASMDQHLSEEMKTQLLGNHRALAVASIVIFGFAIIPGMPFFPLVVVATATGTLALVTFTSKQRVTAHEAEAHALEEQREAEEAPEDIEALLPIDMLGLELGYGLIPLVDAEQDGEMLERIKSIRRQIALELGIIVPPIHIKDNLELAPGGYSLTLKSVEVGRGEVLLAHLLAMKTGDVDEELPGIDTIEPAFGLPALWINAEEQERAQLAGYTVVDLPTVLATHLMEVIKRHAPEFLGRQEAQRLIDNFAKAEPKVVEELIPNVLSLGVVQKVMQNLLRERVSIRDMHSILETLADMGHVTKDPDLLTEYVRQAMSRTITRQYQTPDGTLPLVSLSQEREEQLANAIQSSPHGTYLGLDPEVAQDIIQEVEGQLERFSVLNYQPILLCSPLIRPHVKRLTERFIPSLVVLSHNEISNDVRIESLGLVG
;
A
#
# COMPACT_ATOMS: atom_id res chain seq x y z
N ILE A 1 55.88 31.08 1.62
CA ILE A 1 55.33 32.33 2.17
C ILE A 1 56.42 33.15 2.88
N LEU A 2 57.00 32.66 3.97
CA LEU A 2 58.01 33.42 4.74
C LEU A 2 59.33 33.71 4.00
N GLY A 3 59.78 32.85 3.08
CA GLY A 3 61.07 33.01 2.39
C GLY A 3 61.09 33.98 1.20
N TYR A 4 60.00 34.03 0.41
CA TYR A 4 59.94 34.82 -0.84
C TYR A 4 58.79 35.81 -0.89
N GLY A 5 57.98 35.94 0.18
CA GLY A 5 56.79 36.81 0.20
C GLY A 5 57.06 38.28 -0.10
N HIS A 6 58.30 38.75 0.09
CA HIS A 6 58.73 40.11 -0.27
C HIS A 6 58.79 40.36 -1.79
N GLN A 7 58.76 39.30 -2.61
CA GLN A 7 58.76 39.39 -4.08
C GLN A 7 57.35 39.58 -4.68
N GLY A 8 56.32 39.67 -3.84
CA GLY A 8 54.93 39.91 -4.23
C GLY A 8 54.05 38.65 -4.18
N LEU A 9 52.83 38.78 -4.72
CA LEU A 9 51.78 37.75 -4.64
C LEU A 9 52.12 36.45 -5.40
N ASP A 10 53.08 36.49 -6.31
CA ASP A 10 53.55 35.33 -7.10
C ASP A 10 54.52 34.42 -6.32
N ALA A 11 54.94 34.84 -5.12
CA ALA A 11 55.85 34.10 -4.27
C ALA A 11 55.24 32.84 -3.62
N ALA A 12 53.91 32.69 -3.67
CA ALA A 12 53.22 31.47 -3.26
C ALA A 12 52.67 30.74 -4.49
N GLY A 13 52.52 29.41 -4.39
CA GLY A 13 52.00 28.59 -5.48
C GLY A 13 50.69 29.15 -6.06
N THR A 14 50.48 28.94 -7.37
CA THR A 14 49.36 29.52 -8.13
C THR A 14 48.00 29.31 -7.48
N VAL A 15 47.79 28.18 -6.79
CA VAL A 15 46.55 27.89 -6.07
C VAL A 15 46.35 28.81 -4.87
N ILE A 16 47.39 29.01 -4.04
CA ILE A 16 47.33 29.88 -2.85
C ILE A 16 47.00 31.32 -3.25
N ARG A 17 47.67 31.84 -4.29
CA ARG A 17 47.42 33.16 -4.84
C ARG A 17 46.00 33.31 -5.38
N ALA A 18 45.50 32.31 -6.13
CA ALA A 18 44.16 32.31 -6.68
C ALA A 18 43.07 32.35 -5.60
N PHE A 19 43.17 31.46 -4.60
CA PHE A 19 42.20 31.40 -3.50
C PHE A 19 42.27 32.63 -2.59
N GLY A 20 43.49 33.10 -2.27
CA GLY A 20 43.69 34.32 -1.49
C GLY A 20 43.15 35.56 -2.21
N GLY A 21 43.43 35.71 -3.50
CA GLY A 21 42.96 36.84 -4.31
C GLY A 21 41.43 36.87 -4.49
N PHE A 22 40.82 35.70 -4.70
CA PHE A 22 39.37 35.58 -4.86
C PHE A 22 38.60 35.99 -3.58
N VAL A 23 39.05 35.54 -2.41
CA VAL A 23 38.37 35.81 -1.14
C VAL A 23 38.62 37.23 -0.64
N VAL A 24 39.81 37.78 -0.90
CA VAL A 24 40.19 39.11 -0.40
C VAL A 24 39.58 40.22 -1.28
N GLY A 25 39.33 39.98 -2.57
CA GLY A 25 38.59 40.90 -3.45
C GLY A 25 39.19 42.31 -3.55
N GLY A 26 40.48 42.47 -3.21
CA GLY A 26 41.18 43.76 -3.15
C GLY A 26 41.09 44.50 -1.81
N ASN A 27 40.44 43.95 -0.78
CA ASN A 27 40.39 44.53 0.57
C ASN A 27 40.77 43.49 1.62
N PHE A 28 41.98 43.61 2.18
CA PHE A 28 42.52 42.68 3.18
C PHE A 28 41.61 42.52 4.42
N VAL A 29 40.86 43.55 4.81
CA VAL A 29 39.93 43.50 5.96
C VAL A 29 38.77 42.56 5.67
N VAL A 30 38.17 42.64 4.48
CA VAL A 30 37.08 41.75 4.04
C VAL A 30 37.59 40.31 3.95
N GLY A 31 38.79 40.12 3.39
CA GLY A 31 39.43 38.81 3.31
C GLY A 31 39.69 38.16 4.67
N ILE A 32 40.17 38.93 5.67
CA ILE A 32 40.35 38.44 7.05
C ILE A 32 39.02 38.04 7.68
N ILE A 33 37.95 38.83 7.48
CA ILE A 33 36.63 38.53 8.04
C ILE A 33 36.07 37.23 7.45
N ILE A 34 36.10 37.07 6.12
CA ILE A 34 35.63 35.86 5.46
C ILE A 34 36.48 34.65 5.88
N PHE A 35 37.79 34.81 5.97
CA PHE A 35 38.69 33.77 6.46
C PHE A 35 38.35 33.34 7.88
N LEU A 36 38.15 34.29 8.81
CA LEU A 36 37.78 33.98 10.19
C LEU A 36 36.42 33.27 10.27
N ILE A 37 35.43 33.68 9.46
CA ILE A 37 34.13 32.99 9.40
C ILE A 37 34.31 31.54 8.92
N LEU A 38 35.08 31.32 7.85
CA LEU A 38 35.32 29.97 7.31
C LEU A 38 36.08 29.09 8.30
N VAL A 39 37.09 29.64 8.98
CA VAL A 39 37.83 28.95 10.05
C VAL A 39 36.91 28.59 11.22
N ILE A 40 36.04 29.52 11.64
CA ILE A 40 35.06 29.27 12.72
C ILE A 40 34.08 28.16 12.32
N ILE A 41 33.51 28.22 11.12
CA ILE A 41 32.60 27.17 10.62
C ILE A 41 33.32 25.82 10.59
N ASN A 42 34.52 25.77 10.01
CA ASN A 42 35.31 24.54 9.93
C ASN A 42 35.61 23.96 11.32
N PHE A 43 36.09 24.77 12.25
CA PHE A 43 36.50 24.29 13.56
C PHE A 43 35.33 24.03 14.53
N VAL A 44 34.42 25.00 14.67
CA VAL A 44 33.34 24.97 15.66
C VAL A 44 32.18 24.11 15.21
N VAL A 45 31.83 24.12 13.92
CA VAL A 45 30.68 23.37 13.40
C VAL A 45 31.12 22.01 12.90
N ILE A 46 32.09 21.96 11.97
CA ILE A 46 32.45 20.71 11.29
C ILE A 46 33.31 19.82 12.19
N THR A 47 34.51 20.26 12.59
CA THR A 47 35.44 19.42 13.38
C THR A 47 34.86 19.03 14.74
N LYS A 48 34.28 19.99 15.47
CA LYS A 48 33.68 19.73 16.79
C LYS A 48 32.36 18.95 16.69
N GLY A 49 31.58 19.17 15.65
CA GLY A 49 30.34 18.42 15.38
C GLY A 49 30.63 16.96 15.03
N ALA A 50 31.55 16.72 14.09
CA ALA A 50 32.00 15.38 13.71
C ALA A 50 32.60 14.62 14.91
N GLY A 51 33.42 15.29 15.73
CA GLY A 51 33.97 14.68 16.95
C GLY A 51 32.90 14.26 17.96
N ARG A 52 31.86 15.08 18.18
CA ARG A 52 30.74 14.71 19.06
C ARG A 52 29.93 13.55 18.52
N ILE A 53 29.67 13.53 17.21
CA ILE A 53 28.93 12.43 16.57
C ILE A 53 29.73 11.13 16.70
N ALA A 54 31.04 11.16 16.43
CA ALA A 54 31.91 9.99 16.57
C ALA A 54 32.01 9.51 18.03
N GLU A 55 32.17 10.42 19.00
CA GLU A 55 32.23 10.10 20.43
C GLU A 55 30.93 9.44 20.91
N VAL A 56 29.79 10.03 20.55
CA VAL A 56 28.46 9.53 20.96
C VAL A 56 28.14 8.20 20.29
N ALA A 57 28.44 8.04 18.99
CA ALA A 57 28.23 6.79 18.27
C ALA A 57 29.13 5.67 18.79
N ALA A 58 30.42 5.95 19.04
CA ALA A 58 31.34 4.98 19.61
C ALA A 58 30.89 4.57 21.02
N ARG A 59 30.50 5.55 21.87
CA ARG A 59 30.03 5.27 23.22
C ARG A 59 28.77 4.41 23.24
N PHE A 60 27.73 4.77 22.48
CA PHE A 60 26.50 3.98 22.47
C PHE A 60 26.72 2.58 21.89
N THR A 61 27.58 2.45 20.88
CA THR A 61 27.89 1.13 20.30
C THR A 61 28.69 0.27 21.28
N LEU A 62 29.65 0.86 22.01
CA LEU A 62 30.43 0.18 23.04
C LEU A 62 29.57 -0.19 24.26
N ASP A 63 28.69 0.70 24.71
CA ASP A 63 27.74 0.46 25.82
C ASP A 63 26.73 -0.65 25.46
N ALA A 64 26.42 -0.84 24.17
CA ALA A 64 25.53 -1.91 23.69
C ALA A 64 26.21 -3.29 23.56
N MET A 65 27.54 -3.38 23.66
CA MET A 65 28.27 -4.64 23.46
C MET A 65 27.94 -5.74 24.48
N PRO A 66 27.83 -5.46 25.79
CA PRO A 66 27.42 -6.48 26.75
C PRO A 66 26.06 -7.10 26.37
N GLY A 67 25.10 -6.28 25.92
CA GLY A 67 23.79 -6.75 25.46
C GLY A 67 23.89 -7.65 24.22
N LYS A 68 24.68 -7.27 23.22
CA LYS A 68 24.92 -8.10 22.02
C LYS A 68 25.64 -9.41 22.36
N GLN A 69 26.59 -9.40 23.30
CA GLN A 69 27.28 -10.62 23.75
C GLN A 69 26.34 -11.54 24.53
N MET A 70 25.52 -10.98 25.42
CA MET A 70 24.50 -11.73 26.16
C MET A 70 23.44 -12.33 25.23
N ALA A 71 23.08 -11.65 24.13
CA ALA A 71 22.19 -12.20 23.12
C ALA A 71 22.78 -13.42 22.40
N ILE A 72 24.07 -13.37 22.03
CA ILE A 72 24.77 -14.55 21.46
C ILE A 72 24.81 -15.69 22.47
N ASP A 73 25.05 -15.40 23.75
CA ASP A 73 25.08 -16.41 24.80
C ASP A 73 23.68 -17.02 25.02
N ALA A 74 22.62 -16.22 24.92
CA ALA A 74 21.24 -16.68 24.96
C ALA A 74 20.89 -17.56 23.75
N ASP A 75 21.27 -17.16 22.54
CA ASP A 75 21.04 -17.92 21.30
C ASP A 75 21.79 -19.26 21.29
N LEU A 76 23.04 -19.27 21.79
CA LEU A 76 23.86 -20.48 21.93
C LEU A 76 23.26 -21.43 22.98
N ASN A 77 22.82 -20.90 24.13
CA ASN A 77 22.16 -21.70 25.17
C ASN A 77 20.77 -22.21 24.74
N ALA A 78 20.08 -21.49 23.86
CA ALA A 78 18.80 -21.89 23.27
C ALA A 78 18.96 -22.88 22.09
N GLY A 79 20.19 -23.15 21.65
CA GLY A 79 20.48 -24.06 20.53
C GLY A 79 20.10 -23.51 19.15
N ILE A 80 19.90 -22.19 19.03
CA ILE A 80 19.57 -21.52 17.76
C ILE A 80 20.81 -21.39 16.87
N ILE A 81 22.01 -21.29 17.48
CA ILE A 81 23.31 -21.19 16.80
C ILE A 81 24.31 -22.21 17.35
N ASP A 82 25.32 -22.55 16.55
CA ASP A 82 26.41 -23.45 16.97
C ASP A 82 27.62 -22.70 17.59
N ASP A 83 28.54 -23.43 18.23
CA ASP A 83 29.76 -22.86 18.83
C ASP A 83 30.65 -22.11 17.82
N LYS A 84 30.66 -22.56 16.56
CA LYS A 84 31.51 -22.00 15.51
C LYS A 84 30.96 -20.64 15.06
N GLU A 85 29.66 -20.54 14.90
CA GLU A 85 28.91 -19.35 14.58
C GLU A 85 28.94 -18.36 15.74
N ALA A 86 28.76 -18.81 16.99
CA ALA A 86 28.91 -17.96 18.17
C ALA A 86 30.32 -17.35 18.25
N LYS A 87 31.37 -18.12 17.96
CA LYS A 87 32.76 -17.62 17.91
C LYS A 87 32.96 -16.60 16.79
N MET A 88 32.39 -16.83 15.60
CA MET A 88 32.47 -15.85 14.49
C MET A 88 31.72 -14.55 14.84
N ARG A 89 30.51 -14.65 15.40
CA ARG A 89 29.71 -13.48 15.81
C ARG A 89 30.41 -12.67 16.91
N ARG A 90 31.01 -13.33 17.90
CA ARG A 90 31.83 -12.66 18.94
C ARG A 90 33.07 -11.97 18.35
N ALA A 91 33.76 -12.63 17.41
CA ALA A 91 34.91 -12.01 16.73
C ALA A 91 34.50 -10.77 15.94
N ARG A 92 33.33 -10.78 15.31
CA ARG A 92 32.76 -9.61 14.61
C ARG A 92 32.41 -8.47 15.57
N ILE A 93 31.79 -8.78 16.71
CA ILE A 93 31.53 -7.77 17.76
C ILE A 93 32.85 -7.16 18.27
N GLN A 94 33.89 -7.97 18.46
CA GLN A 94 35.20 -7.46 18.86
C GLN A 94 35.81 -6.53 17.79
N GLN A 95 35.71 -6.90 16.51
CA GLN A 95 36.16 -6.04 15.41
C GLN A 95 35.38 -4.72 15.34
N GLU A 96 34.07 -4.76 15.59
CA GLU A 96 33.22 -3.57 15.71
C GLU A 96 33.72 -2.67 16.86
N ALA A 97 34.03 -3.26 18.03
CA ALA A 97 34.58 -2.55 19.19
C ALA A 97 35.92 -1.87 18.89
N ASP A 98 36.85 -2.62 18.30
CA ASP A 98 38.20 -2.14 17.99
C ASP A 98 38.14 -1.01 16.96
N PHE A 99 37.21 -1.09 15.98
CA PHE A 99 36.98 -0.05 15.00
C PHE A 99 36.45 1.25 15.63
N TYR A 100 35.40 1.18 16.44
CA TYR A 100 34.84 2.37 17.10
C TYR A 100 35.80 2.96 18.14
N GLY A 101 36.60 2.13 18.82
CA GLY A 101 37.68 2.58 19.71
C GLY A 101 38.80 3.32 18.97
N ALA A 102 39.25 2.79 17.82
CA ALA A 102 40.24 3.46 16.96
C ALA A 102 39.70 4.77 16.34
N MET A 103 38.40 4.85 16.05
CA MET A 103 37.74 6.04 15.51
C MET A 103 37.63 7.19 16.50
N ASP A 104 37.34 6.93 17.79
CA ASP A 104 37.40 7.97 18.84
C ASP A 104 38.81 8.54 18.97
N GLY A 105 39.84 7.68 18.90
CA GLY A 105 41.24 8.09 18.86
C GLY A 105 41.61 8.93 17.62
N SER A 106 41.18 8.51 16.43
CA SER A 106 41.43 9.20 15.16
C SER A 106 40.76 10.58 15.10
N SER A 107 39.55 10.71 15.66
CA SER A 107 38.83 12.00 15.71
C SER A 107 39.53 13.04 16.58
N LYS A 108 40.21 12.61 17.66
CA LYS A 108 41.05 13.48 18.50
C LYS A 108 42.31 13.95 17.75
N PHE A 109 42.85 13.13 16.85
CA PHE A 109 43.99 13.50 16.00
C PHE A 109 43.62 14.59 14.97
N VAL A 110 42.46 14.47 14.31
CA VAL A 110 41.95 15.49 13.35
C VAL A 110 41.73 16.85 14.03
N ARG A 111 41.27 16.86 15.28
CA ARG A 111 41.15 18.09 16.07
C ARG A 111 42.52 18.72 16.35
N GLY A 112 43.55 17.92 16.61
CA GLY A 112 44.93 18.38 16.80
C GLY A 112 45.51 19.01 15.53
N ASP A 113 45.25 18.40 14.38
CA ASP A 113 45.66 18.91 13.06
C ASP A 113 45.02 20.28 12.74
N ALA A 114 43.72 20.44 13.01
CA ALA A 114 43.03 21.72 12.83
C ALA A 114 43.58 22.85 13.74
N ILE A 115 43.96 22.53 14.98
CA ILE A 115 44.58 23.50 15.90
C ILE A 115 45.99 23.87 15.40
N ALA A 116 46.78 22.90 14.94
CA ALA A 116 48.10 23.16 14.37
C ALA A 116 48.02 24.07 13.14
N GLY A 117 47.05 23.84 12.24
CA GLY A 117 46.82 24.69 11.07
C GLY A 117 46.50 26.15 11.43
N LEU A 118 45.70 26.37 12.49
CA LEU A 118 45.42 27.72 13.00
C LEU A 118 46.68 28.41 13.53
N ILE A 119 47.50 27.69 14.29
CA ILE A 119 48.77 28.20 14.84
C ILE A 119 49.75 28.53 13.71
N ILE A 120 49.90 27.64 12.73
CA ILE A 120 50.77 27.86 11.56
C ILE A 120 50.33 29.11 10.79
N THR A 121 49.01 29.29 10.59
CA THR A 121 48.46 30.49 9.95
C THR A 121 48.82 31.75 10.73
N ALA A 122 48.61 31.76 12.05
CA ALA A 122 48.95 32.90 12.89
C ALA A 122 50.45 33.24 12.85
N VAL A 123 51.31 32.21 12.89
CA VAL A 123 52.77 32.36 12.76
C VAL A 123 53.15 32.91 11.39
N ASN A 124 52.50 32.47 10.32
CA ASN A 124 52.75 32.96 8.96
C ASN A 124 52.34 34.43 8.78
N ILE A 125 51.22 34.86 9.37
CA ILE A 125 50.80 36.28 9.37
C ILE A 125 51.80 37.13 10.15
N VAL A 126 52.03 36.80 11.43
CA VAL A 126 52.86 37.63 12.31
C VAL A 126 54.33 37.61 11.87
N GLY A 127 54.88 36.42 11.60
CA GLY A 127 56.25 36.24 11.14
C GLY A 127 56.48 36.87 9.76
N GLY A 128 55.51 36.75 8.84
CA GLY A 128 55.58 37.36 7.53
C GLY A 128 55.63 38.89 7.58
N LEU A 129 54.81 39.51 8.45
CA LEU A 129 54.83 40.95 8.67
C LEU A 129 56.14 41.43 9.29
N VAL A 130 56.67 40.72 10.29
CA VAL A 130 57.95 41.07 10.92
C VAL A 130 59.11 40.98 9.91
N ILE A 131 59.17 39.90 9.12
CA ILE A 131 60.21 39.72 8.10
C ILE A 131 60.06 40.76 6.98
N GLY A 132 58.83 41.00 6.49
CA GLY A 132 58.56 41.98 5.45
C GLY A 132 58.97 43.41 5.82
N ILE A 133 58.60 43.86 7.03
CA ILE A 133 58.84 45.24 7.48
C ILE A 133 60.29 45.41 7.96
N PHE A 134 60.78 44.53 8.84
CA PHE A 134 62.07 44.75 9.51
C PHE A 134 63.28 44.19 8.75
N GLN A 135 63.13 43.13 7.97
CA GLN A 135 64.26 42.53 7.23
C GLN A 135 64.31 42.97 5.76
N HIS A 136 63.16 43.17 5.12
CA HIS A 136 63.07 43.51 3.70
C HIS A 136 62.66 44.96 3.41
N GLY A 137 62.39 45.77 4.45
CA GLY A 137 62.12 47.20 4.31
C GLY A 137 60.81 47.54 3.57
N MET A 138 59.84 46.62 3.55
CA MET A 138 58.54 46.86 2.91
C MET A 138 57.71 47.88 3.70
N ASP A 139 56.93 48.70 2.98
CA ASP A 139 55.90 49.54 3.60
C ASP A 139 54.87 48.69 4.34
N VAL A 140 54.39 49.19 5.49
CA VAL A 140 53.50 48.45 6.40
C VAL A 140 52.21 48.00 5.69
N ASN A 141 51.63 48.85 4.84
CA ASN A 141 50.39 48.50 4.12
C ASN A 141 50.66 47.46 3.04
N SER A 142 51.78 47.59 2.33
CA SER A 142 52.17 46.62 1.29
C SER A 142 52.52 45.24 1.86
N ALA A 143 53.15 45.21 3.05
CA ALA A 143 53.42 43.99 3.79
C ALA A 143 52.12 43.35 4.31
N LEU A 144 51.19 44.16 4.82
CA LEU A 144 49.86 43.70 5.23
C LEU A 144 49.09 43.05 4.08
N ASP A 145 48.97 43.72 2.92
CA ASP A 145 48.28 43.16 1.77
C ASP A 145 48.92 41.85 1.29
N THR A 146 50.24 41.83 1.09
CA THR A 146 50.93 40.67 0.52
C THR A 146 50.89 39.46 1.46
N TYR A 147 51.34 39.62 2.70
CA TYR A 147 51.41 38.48 3.63
C TYR A 147 50.04 38.04 4.14
N THR A 148 49.05 38.93 4.20
CA THR A 148 47.67 38.56 4.55
C THR A 148 47.01 37.78 3.41
N ILE A 149 47.10 38.23 2.16
CA ILE A 149 46.52 37.51 1.01
C ILE A 149 47.15 36.12 0.86
N LEU A 150 48.48 36.03 0.98
CA LEU A 150 49.18 34.75 0.87
C LEU A 150 48.83 33.79 2.01
N THR A 151 48.70 34.30 3.24
CA THR A 151 48.41 33.45 4.40
C THR A 151 46.94 33.05 4.49
N VAL A 152 46.01 33.93 4.09
CA VAL A 152 44.59 33.58 3.94
C VAL A 152 44.42 32.54 2.84
N GLY A 153 45.08 32.72 1.69
CA GLY A 153 45.08 31.73 0.61
C GLY A 153 45.61 30.37 1.04
N ASP A 154 46.71 30.36 1.80
CA ASP A 154 47.32 29.13 2.34
C ASP A 154 46.41 28.45 3.36
N GLY A 155 45.81 29.23 4.28
CA GLY A 155 44.86 28.74 5.26
C GLY A 155 43.60 28.15 4.63
N LEU A 156 43.12 28.70 3.50
CA LEU A 156 41.99 28.14 2.74
C LEU A 156 42.36 26.86 2.00
N VAL A 157 43.55 26.80 1.41
CA VAL A 157 44.03 25.58 0.72
C VAL A 157 44.27 24.45 1.73
N ALA A 158 44.85 24.76 2.89
CA ALA A 158 45.07 23.80 3.98
C ALA A 158 43.77 23.25 4.58
N GLN A 159 42.63 23.93 4.39
CA GLN A 159 41.32 23.46 4.86
C GLN A 159 40.72 22.37 3.96
N ILE A 160 41.10 22.27 2.69
CA ILE A 160 40.53 21.28 1.76
C ILE A 160 40.82 19.84 2.23
N PRO A 161 42.07 19.46 2.57
CA PRO A 161 42.36 18.12 3.11
C PRO A 161 41.63 17.85 4.43
N ALA A 162 41.59 18.85 5.34
CA ALA A 162 40.93 18.71 6.64
C ALA A 162 39.43 18.43 6.49
N LEU A 163 38.76 19.10 5.55
CA LEU A 163 37.34 18.87 5.24
C LEU A 163 37.10 17.48 4.64
N ILE A 164 37.97 17.03 3.73
CA ILE A 164 37.91 15.67 3.16
C ILE A 164 38.04 14.62 4.26
N VAL A 165 39.01 14.77 5.16
CA VAL A 165 39.23 13.85 6.29
C VAL A 165 38.02 13.85 7.22
N SER A 166 37.45 15.02 7.53
CA SER A 166 36.27 15.11 8.41
C SER A 166 35.02 14.50 7.79
N VAL A 167 34.79 14.67 6.49
CA VAL A 167 33.65 14.06 5.77
C VAL A 167 33.84 12.55 5.66
N ALA A 168 35.05 12.09 5.35
CA ALA A 168 35.37 10.66 5.30
C ALA A 168 35.16 9.98 6.65
N ALA A 169 35.60 10.61 7.75
CA ALA A 169 35.35 10.13 9.11
C ALA A 169 33.84 10.09 9.43
N GLY A 170 33.07 11.11 9.04
CA GLY A 170 31.62 11.15 9.25
C GLY A 170 30.87 10.06 8.47
N ILE A 171 31.24 9.81 7.21
CA ILE A 171 30.67 8.72 6.40
C ILE A 171 31.03 7.37 7.01
N ALA A 172 32.29 7.18 7.42
CA ALA A 172 32.74 5.94 8.04
C ALA A 172 31.99 5.63 9.34
N VAL A 173 31.72 6.64 10.17
CA VAL A 173 30.97 6.48 11.44
C VAL A 173 29.49 6.17 11.20
N THR A 174 28.86 6.78 10.19
CA THR A 174 27.42 6.63 9.95
C THR A 174 27.05 5.37 9.16
N LYS A 175 28.00 4.76 8.45
CA LYS A 175 27.77 3.56 7.62
C LYS A 175 28.51 2.29 8.07
N ALA A 176 29.24 2.32 9.19
CA ALA A 176 29.95 1.13 9.71
C ALA A 176 29.04 0.00 10.21
N SER A 177 27.72 0.20 10.31
CA SER A 177 26.77 -0.84 10.70
C SER A 177 26.32 -1.77 9.57
N MET A 178 26.75 -1.55 8.31
CA MET A 178 26.38 -2.39 7.17
C MET A 178 27.56 -3.30 6.76
N ASP A 179 27.27 -4.59 6.56
CA ASP A 179 28.24 -5.63 6.23
C ASP A 179 29.06 -5.35 4.95
N GLN A 180 30.35 -5.67 5.04
CA GLN A 180 31.42 -5.92 4.04
C GLN A 180 31.49 -5.20 2.67
N HIS A 181 30.57 -4.33 2.26
CA HIS A 181 30.58 -3.74 0.92
C HIS A 181 30.53 -2.20 0.89
N LEU A 182 31.00 -1.53 1.95
CA LEU A 182 31.06 -0.06 1.97
C LEU A 182 31.76 0.51 0.74
N SER A 183 32.83 -0.14 0.27
CA SER A 183 33.57 0.33 -0.92
C SER A 183 32.79 0.18 -2.23
N GLU A 184 31.99 -0.89 -2.39
CA GLU A 184 31.17 -1.12 -3.58
C GLU A 184 29.89 -0.27 -3.56
N GLU A 185 29.30 -0.08 -2.38
CA GLU A 185 28.12 0.76 -2.19
C GLU A 185 28.47 2.25 -2.37
N MET A 186 29.64 2.69 -1.87
CA MET A 186 30.12 4.04 -2.12
C MET A 186 30.44 4.27 -3.60
N LYS A 187 31.02 3.28 -4.30
CA LYS A 187 31.23 3.37 -5.76
C LYS A 187 29.91 3.47 -6.50
N THR A 188 28.92 2.63 -6.20
CA THR A 188 27.62 2.65 -6.88
C THR A 188 26.81 3.90 -6.56
N GLN A 189 26.85 4.43 -5.33
CA GLN A 189 26.09 5.63 -4.96
C GLN A 189 26.74 6.92 -5.46
N LEU A 190 28.07 7.08 -5.31
CA LEU A 190 28.77 8.30 -5.72
C LEU A 190 28.98 8.37 -7.23
N LEU A 191 29.32 7.23 -7.86
CA LEU A 191 29.60 7.19 -9.31
C LEU A 191 28.38 6.78 -10.13
N GLY A 192 27.33 6.18 -9.54
CA GLY A 192 26.12 5.75 -10.27
C GLY A 192 25.03 6.82 -10.44
N ASN A 193 25.20 7.98 -9.80
CA ASN A 193 24.29 9.12 -9.96
C ASN A 193 24.83 10.12 -11.01
N HIS A 194 24.52 9.85 -12.29
CA HIS A 194 24.93 10.69 -13.42
C HIS A 194 24.51 12.17 -13.27
N ARG A 195 23.39 12.46 -12.58
CA ARG A 195 22.93 13.84 -12.36
C ARG A 195 23.86 14.59 -11.40
N ALA A 196 24.27 13.96 -10.30
CA ALA A 196 25.19 14.56 -9.35
C ALA A 196 26.56 14.84 -10.00
N LEU A 197 27.07 13.90 -10.80
CA LEU A 197 28.33 14.06 -11.54
C LEU A 197 28.25 15.16 -12.62
N ALA A 198 27.13 15.26 -13.35
CA ALA A 198 26.93 16.31 -14.34
C ALA A 198 26.86 17.71 -13.71
N VAL A 199 26.13 17.85 -12.60
CA VAL A 199 26.06 19.11 -11.86
C VAL A 199 27.44 19.50 -11.33
N ALA A 200 28.19 18.55 -10.75
CA ALA A 200 29.54 18.80 -10.26
C ALA A 200 30.48 19.25 -11.39
N SER A 201 30.45 18.59 -12.55
CA SER A 201 31.25 18.96 -13.73
C SER A 201 30.97 20.39 -14.20
N ILE A 202 29.69 20.77 -14.29
CA ILE A 202 29.27 22.13 -14.69
C ILE A 202 29.77 23.18 -13.70
N VAL A 203 29.64 22.92 -12.40
CA VAL A 203 30.08 23.86 -11.35
C VAL A 203 31.61 24.02 -11.37
N ILE A 204 32.36 22.93 -11.48
CA ILE A 204 33.84 22.96 -11.55
C ILE A 204 34.29 23.68 -12.82
N PHE A 205 33.63 23.46 -13.95
CA PHE A 205 33.90 24.19 -15.19
C PHE A 205 33.59 25.69 -15.04
N GLY A 206 32.49 26.03 -14.36
CA GLY A 206 32.16 27.42 -14.00
C GLY A 206 33.27 28.10 -13.19
N PHE A 207 33.85 27.41 -12.21
CA PHE A 207 35.01 27.91 -11.46
C PHE A 207 36.27 28.08 -12.32
N ALA A 208 36.47 27.22 -13.31
CA ALA A 208 37.63 27.33 -14.21
C ALA A 208 37.60 28.61 -15.06
N ILE A 209 36.41 29.11 -15.40
CA ILE A 209 36.22 30.32 -16.22
C ILE A 209 36.52 31.61 -15.42
N ILE A 210 36.49 31.55 -14.08
CA ILE A 210 36.73 32.72 -13.23
C ILE A 210 38.20 33.18 -13.40
N PRO A 211 38.43 34.45 -13.80
CA PRO A 211 39.78 34.98 -13.96
C PRO A 211 40.59 34.85 -12.67
N GLY A 212 41.80 34.30 -12.76
CA GLY A 212 42.70 34.09 -11.63
C GLY A 212 42.68 32.67 -11.03
N MET A 213 41.70 31.83 -11.39
CA MET A 213 41.68 30.42 -10.98
C MET A 213 42.62 29.54 -11.83
N PRO A 214 43.14 28.42 -11.28
CA PRO A 214 43.99 27.50 -12.02
C PRO A 214 43.18 26.75 -13.10
N PHE A 215 43.12 27.34 -14.29
CA PHE A 215 42.32 26.87 -15.42
C PHE A 215 42.59 25.41 -15.78
N PHE A 216 43.86 25.04 -15.99
CA PHE A 216 44.22 23.72 -16.49
C PHE A 216 43.84 22.58 -15.52
N PRO A 217 44.16 22.64 -14.21
CA PRO A 217 43.69 21.63 -13.25
C PRO A 217 42.16 21.50 -13.16
N LEU A 218 41.43 22.61 -13.14
CA LEU A 218 39.97 22.59 -12.99
C LEU A 218 39.27 22.05 -14.23
N VAL A 219 39.76 22.39 -15.43
CA VAL A 219 39.23 21.84 -16.69
C VAL A 219 39.47 20.34 -16.76
N VAL A 220 40.64 19.83 -16.36
CA VAL A 220 40.91 18.38 -16.34
C VAL A 220 39.93 17.64 -15.43
N VAL A 221 39.67 18.17 -14.23
CA VAL A 221 38.74 17.55 -13.27
C VAL A 221 37.29 17.66 -13.75
N ALA A 222 36.88 18.81 -14.32
CA ALA A 222 35.55 18.99 -14.90
C ALA A 222 35.32 18.03 -16.08
N THR A 223 36.32 17.84 -16.92
CA THR A 223 36.25 16.93 -18.07
C THR A 223 36.19 15.47 -17.59
N ALA A 224 37.02 15.07 -16.61
CA ALA A 224 36.99 13.72 -16.05
C ALA A 224 35.63 13.39 -15.42
N THR A 225 35.09 14.28 -14.58
CA THR A 225 33.76 14.10 -13.96
C THR A 225 32.62 14.12 -14.98
N GLY A 226 32.72 14.96 -16.01
CA GLY A 226 31.76 15.01 -17.12
C GLY A 226 31.78 13.75 -17.98
N THR A 227 32.96 13.22 -18.31
CA THR A 227 33.08 11.94 -19.04
C THR A 227 32.51 10.79 -18.24
N LEU A 228 32.74 10.76 -16.92
CA LEU A 228 32.17 9.75 -16.03
C LEU A 228 30.63 9.84 -15.96
N ALA A 229 30.06 11.04 -15.96
CA ALA A 229 28.61 11.25 -16.03
C ALA A 229 28.01 10.70 -17.35
N LEU A 230 28.71 10.88 -18.47
CA LEU A 230 28.28 10.38 -19.79
C LEU A 230 28.42 8.84 -19.90
N VAL A 231 29.51 8.27 -19.38
CA VAL A 231 29.71 6.81 -19.35
C VAL A 231 28.66 6.12 -18.47
N THR A 232 28.33 6.70 -17.32
CA THR A 232 27.32 6.14 -16.41
C THR A 232 25.89 6.30 -16.94
N PHE A 233 25.61 7.38 -17.68
CA PHE A 233 24.36 7.56 -18.41
C PHE A 233 24.19 6.53 -19.54
N THR A 234 25.21 6.35 -20.36
CA THR A 234 25.19 5.39 -21.48
C THR A 234 25.21 3.92 -21.02
N SER A 235 25.90 3.61 -19.92
CA SER A 235 25.87 2.28 -19.31
C SER A 235 24.48 1.95 -18.75
N LYS A 236 23.78 2.91 -18.12
CA LYS A 236 22.39 2.69 -17.68
C LYS A 236 21.45 2.51 -18.86
N GLN A 237 21.61 3.28 -19.95
CA GLN A 237 20.80 3.13 -21.15
C GLN A 237 21.03 1.80 -21.88
N ARG A 238 22.29 1.31 -21.92
CA ARG A 238 22.64 0.01 -22.50
C ARG A 238 22.15 -1.15 -21.64
N VAL A 239 22.24 -1.04 -20.31
CA VAL A 239 21.71 -2.04 -19.39
C VAL A 239 20.18 -2.08 -19.48
N THR A 240 19.47 -0.95 -19.50
CA THR A 240 18.00 -0.95 -19.68
C THR A 240 17.53 -1.42 -21.06
N ALA A 241 18.33 -1.20 -22.12
CA ALA A 241 17.98 -1.67 -23.46
C ALA A 241 18.28 -3.17 -23.62
N HIS A 242 19.38 -3.65 -23.04
CA HIS A 242 19.78 -5.05 -23.07
C HIS A 242 18.97 -5.90 -22.08
N GLU A 243 18.49 -5.33 -20.97
CA GLU A 243 17.52 -5.92 -20.04
C GLU A 243 16.12 -5.97 -20.67
N ALA A 244 15.71 -4.99 -21.48
CA ALA A 244 14.44 -5.04 -22.21
C ALA A 244 14.45 -6.06 -23.36
N GLU A 245 15.58 -6.22 -24.08
CA GLU A 245 15.75 -7.28 -25.07
C GLU A 245 15.97 -8.66 -24.42
N ALA A 246 16.65 -8.74 -23.28
CA ALA A 246 16.83 -9.99 -22.53
C ALA A 246 15.53 -10.44 -21.87
N HIS A 247 14.73 -9.56 -21.27
CA HIS A 247 13.40 -9.92 -20.74
C HIS A 247 12.44 -10.39 -21.84
N ALA A 248 12.48 -9.77 -23.02
CA ALA A 248 11.64 -10.20 -24.15
C ALA A 248 12.09 -11.55 -24.74
N LEU A 249 13.38 -11.88 -24.67
CA LEU A 249 13.94 -13.15 -25.12
C LEU A 249 13.86 -14.26 -24.05
N GLU A 250 13.89 -13.89 -22.76
CA GLU A 250 13.62 -14.79 -21.61
C GLU A 250 12.14 -15.13 -21.52
N GLU A 251 11.20 -14.18 -21.69
CA GLU A 251 9.75 -14.47 -21.76
C GLU A 251 9.40 -15.41 -22.93
N GLN A 252 10.16 -15.39 -24.02
CA GLN A 252 9.98 -16.30 -25.16
C GLN A 252 10.67 -17.66 -24.97
N ARG A 253 11.78 -17.74 -24.22
CA ARG A 253 12.48 -19.01 -23.93
C ARG A 253 11.92 -19.75 -22.72
N GLU A 254 11.44 -19.05 -21.70
CA GLU A 254 10.75 -19.64 -20.55
C GLU A 254 9.38 -20.24 -20.95
N ALA A 255 8.81 -19.81 -22.07
CA ALA A 255 7.60 -20.41 -22.65
C ALA A 255 7.83 -21.75 -23.38
N GLU A 256 9.07 -22.07 -23.79
CA GLU A 256 9.35 -23.29 -24.57
C GLU A 256 10.17 -24.37 -23.82
N GLU A 257 10.92 -24.05 -22.76
CA GLU A 257 11.76 -25.03 -22.04
C GLU A 257 11.79 -24.85 -20.50
N ALA A 258 10.67 -24.50 -19.87
CA ALA A 258 10.53 -24.68 -18.41
C ALA A 258 10.13 -26.14 -18.12
N PRO A 259 10.76 -26.85 -17.15
CA PRO A 259 10.11 -28.02 -16.56
C PRO A 259 8.73 -27.55 -16.09
N GLU A 260 7.66 -28.28 -16.42
CA GLU A 260 6.29 -27.93 -16.00
C GLU A 260 6.32 -27.56 -14.52
N ASP A 261 6.28 -26.27 -14.22
CA ASP A 261 6.27 -25.79 -12.86
C ASP A 261 4.87 -26.12 -12.37
N ILE A 262 4.76 -27.29 -11.73
CA ILE A 262 3.49 -27.79 -11.20
C ILE A 262 2.87 -26.71 -10.29
N GLU A 263 3.70 -25.85 -9.67
CA GLU A 263 3.24 -24.72 -8.86
C GLU A 263 2.55 -23.61 -9.68
N ALA A 264 2.90 -23.41 -10.95
CA ALA A 264 2.23 -22.48 -11.86
C ALA A 264 0.84 -22.98 -12.31
N LEU A 265 0.53 -24.27 -12.12
CA LEU A 265 -0.81 -24.85 -12.31
C LEU A 265 -1.70 -24.76 -11.05
N LEU A 266 -1.14 -24.37 -9.90
CA LEU A 266 -1.87 -24.23 -8.63
C LEU A 266 -2.74 -22.97 -8.47
N PRO A 267 -2.62 -21.87 -9.25
CA PRO A 267 -3.52 -20.74 -9.10
C PRO A 267 -4.96 -21.16 -9.41
N ILE A 268 -5.80 -21.14 -8.39
CA ILE A 268 -7.23 -21.42 -8.53
C ILE A 268 -7.91 -20.14 -9.01
N ASP A 269 -8.61 -20.23 -10.14
CA ASP A 269 -9.46 -19.14 -10.62
C ASP A 269 -10.57 -18.88 -9.60
N MET A 270 -10.53 -17.68 -9.00
CA MET A 270 -11.49 -17.30 -7.96
C MET A 270 -12.92 -17.24 -8.51
N LEU A 271 -13.12 -16.72 -9.72
CA LEU A 271 -14.41 -16.64 -10.40
C LEU A 271 -14.23 -16.99 -11.88
N GLY A 272 -15.01 -17.96 -12.36
CA GLY A 272 -14.98 -18.44 -13.74
C GLY A 272 -16.36 -18.42 -14.39
N LEU A 273 -16.38 -18.21 -15.70
CA LEU A 273 -17.54 -18.32 -16.57
C LEU A 273 -17.20 -19.31 -17.68
N GLU A 274 -17.78 -20.50 -17.63
CA GLU A 274 -17.65 -21.53 -18.64
C GLU A 274 -18.82 -21.44 -19.62
N LEU A 275 -18.52 -21.49 -20.91
CA LEU A 275 -19.51 -21.29 -21.98
C LEU A 275 -19.53 -22.47 -22.93
N GLY A 276 -20.74 -22.91 -23.29
CA GLY A 276 -20.94 -23.78 -24.45
C GLY A 276 -20.63 -23.06 -25.76
N TYR A 277 -20.35 -23.84 -26.80
CA TYR A 277 -19.82 -23.31 -28.07
C TYR A 277 -20.72 -22.25 -28.74
N GLY A 278 -22.03 -22.29 -28.52
CA GLY A 278 -22.99 -21.35 -29.11
C GLY A 278 -22.99 -19.97 -28.44
N LEU A 279 -22.36 -19.83 -27.27
CA LEU A 279 -22.26 -18.57 -26.51
C LEU A 279 -20.90 -17.88 -26.67
N ILE A 280 -19.91 -18.55 -27.28
CA ILE A 280 -18.58 -17.98 -27.54
C ILE A 280 -18.63 -16.61 -28.24
N PRO A 281 -19.49 -16.36 -29.25
CA PRO A 281 -19.59 -15.05 -29.89
C PRO A 281 -19.90 -13.89 -28.92
N LEU A 282 -20.58 -14.16 -27.79
CA LEU A 282 -20.93 -13.13 -26.82
C LEU A 282 -19.72 -12.58 -26.05
N VAL A 283 -18.61 -13.33 -26.01
CA VAL A 283 -17.39 -13.00 -25.28
C VAL A 283 -16.18 -12.78 -26.20
N ASP A 284 -16.36 -12.85 -27.52
CA ASP A 284 -15.31 -12.62 -28.50
C ASP A 284 -15.17 -11.11 -28.80
N ALA A 285 -14.00 -10.55 -28.51
CA ALA A 285 -13.71 -9.13 -28.73
C ALA A 285 -13.70 -8.75 -30.22
N GLU A 286 -13.49 -9.71 -31.13
CA GLU A 286 -13.57 -9.48 -32.58
C GLU A 286 -15.03 -9.44 -33.09
N GLN A 287 -15.98 -9.95 -32.29
CA GLN A 287 -17.41 -10.06 -32.63
C GLN A 287 -18.28 -9.22 -31.68
N ASP A 288 -17.89 -7.95 -31.46
CA ASP A 288 -18.58 -6.95 -30.62
C ASP A 288 -18.54 -7.24 -29.10
N GLY A 289 -18.35 -8.49 -28.67
CA GLY A 289 -17.95 -8.87 -27.31
C GLY A 289 -18.83 -8.32 -26.20
N GLU A 290 -20.15 -8.25 -26.44
CA GLU A 290 -21.11 -7.54 -25.60
C GLU A 290 -21.07 -7.95 -24.12
N MET A 291 -20.82 -9.24 -23.84
CA MET A 291 -20.73 -9.76 -22.48
C MET A 291 -19.49 -9.23 -21.73
N LEU A 292 -18.39 -8.90 -22.43
CA LEU A 292 -17.18 -8.35 -21.81
C LEU A 292 -17.45 -6.97 -21.19
N GLU A 293 -18.19 -6.10 -21.90
CA GLU A 293 -18.58 -4.78 -21.40
C GLU A 293 -19.61 -4.88 -20.27
N ARG A 294 -20.52 -5.86 -20.34
CA ARG A 294 -21.46 -6.16 -19.25
C ARG A 294 -20.73 -6.63 -17.99
N ILE A 295 -19.74 -7.51 -18.11
CA ILE A 295 -18.89 -7.95 -16.99
C ILE A 295 -18.18 -6.76 -16.33
N LYS A 296 -17.59 -5.85 -17.11
CA LYS A 296 -16.96 -4.63 -16.57
C LYS A 296 -17.97 -3.77 -15.81
N SER A 297 -19.19 -3.63 -16.35
CA SER A 297 -20.27 -2.86 -15.73
C SER A 297 -20.77 -3.50 -14.43
N ILE A 298 -20.94 -4.83 -14.40
CA ILE A 298 -21.31 -5.59 -13.19
C ILE A 298 -20.28 -5.35 -12.09
N ARG A 299 -18.97 -5.48 -12.40
CA ARG A 299 -17.90 -5.25 -11.40
C ARG A 299 -17.97 -3.84 -10.80
N ARG A 300 -18.23 -2.82 -11.63
CA ARG A 300 -18.42 -1.44 -11.18
C ARG A 300 -19.68 -1.28 -10.32
N GLN A 301 -20.79 -1.88 -10.73
CA GLN A 301 -22.06 -1.83 -10.01
C GLN A 301 -21.92 -2.46 -8.63
N ILE A 302 -21.34 -3.66 -8.53
CA ILE A 302 -21.11 -4.35 -7.26
C ILE A 302 -20.18 -3.54 -6.34
N ALA A 303 -19.14 -2.91 -6.88
CA ALA A 303 -18.28 -2.03 -6.09
C ALA A 303 -19.04 -0.83 -5.52
N LEU A 304 -19.97 -0.24 -6.29
CA LEU A 304 -20.79 0.88 -5.84
C LEU A 304 -21.90 0.45 -4.87
N GLU A 305 -22.47 -0.73 -5.06
CA GLU A 305 -23.60 -1.24 -4.27
C GLU A 305 -23.12 -1.86 -2.96
N LEU A 306 -22.16 -2.78 -3.01
CA LEU A 306 -21.70 -3.55 -1.84
C LEU A 306 -20.35 -3.08 -1.27
N GLY A 307 -19.57 -2.29 -1.99
CA GLY A 307 -18.26 -1.82 -1.49
C GLY A 307 -17.12 -2.85 -1.59
N ILE A 308 -17.30 -3.92 -2.38
CA ILE A 308 -16.26 -4.94 -2.61
C ILE A 308 -15.61 -4.81 -3.98
N ILE A 309 -14.36 -5.25 -4.09
CA ILE A 309 -13.65 -5.36 -5.36
C ILE A 309 -13.82 -6.79 -5.87
N VAL A 310 -14.64 -6.96 -6.91
CA VAL A 310 -14.83 -8.26 -7.56
C VAL A 310 -13.57 -8.65 -8.33
N PRO A 311 -13.02 -9.87 -8.15
CA PRO A 311 -11.86 -10.34 -8.88
C PRO A 311 -12.13 -10.41 -10.39
N PRO A 312 -11.08 -10.50 -11.24
CA PRO A 312 -11.26 -10.80 -12.66
C PRO A 312 -12.05 -12.10 -12.86
N ILE A 313 -12.88 -12.13 -13.90
CA ILE A 313 -13.68 -13.29 -14.28
C ILE A 313 -12.95 -14.00 -15.41
N HIS A 314 -12.52 -15.23 -15.20
CA HIS A 314 -11.88 -16.04 -16.24
C HIS A 314 -12.95 -16.71 -17.09
N ILE A 315 -12.91 -16.47 -18.40
CA ILE A 315 -13.88 -17.02 -19.34
C ILE A 315 -13.22 -18.19 -20.05
N LYS A 316 -13.88 -19.35 -20.05
CA LYS A 316 -13.39 -20.59 -20.68
C LYS A 316 -14.49 -21.19 -21.54
N ASP A 317 -14.13 -21.80 -22.66
CA ASP A 317 -15.04 -22.69 -23.38
C ASP A 317 -15.09 -24.06 -22.69
N ASN A 318 -16.29 -24.64 -22.62
CA ASN A 318 -16.49 -25.98 -22.11
C ASN A 318 -17.36 -26.77 -23.08
N LEU A 319 -16.72 -27.71 -23.79
CA LEU A 319 -17.36 -28.55 -24.81
C LEU A 319 -18.32 -29.60 -24.22
N GLU A 320 -18.30 -29.82 -22.90
CA GLU A 320 -19.25 -30.69 -22.21
C GLU A 320 -20.61 -30.00 -21.97
N LEU A 321 -20.67 -28.67 -22.08
CA LEU A 321 -21.90 -27.91 -21.98
C LEU A 321 -22.72 -27.97 -23.27
N ALA A 322 -24.04 -27.87 -23.12
CA ALA A 322 -24.96 -27.70 -24.25
C ALA A 322 -24.60 -26.43 -25.06
N PRO A 323 -25.01 -26.31 -26.33
CA PRO A 323 -24.69 -25.15 -27.18
C PRO A 323 -25.00 -23.80 -26.52
N GLY A 324 -26.15 -23.69 -25.85
CA GLY A 324 -26.59 -22.52 -25.09
C GLY A 324 -26.37 -22.64 -23.58
N GLY A 325 -25.61 -23.64 -23.13
CA GLY A 325 -25.30 -23.86 -21.72
C GLY A 325 -24.17 -22.98 -21.23
N TYR A 326 -24.22 -22.56 -19.97
CA TYR A 326 -23.12 -21.89 -19.28
C TYR A 326 -23.03 -22.36 -17.82
N SER A 327 -21.82 -22.31 -17.26
CA SER A 327 -21.55 -22.62 -15.86
C SER A 327 -20.76 -21.49 -15.21
N LEU A 328 -21.10 -21.18 -13.96
CA LEU A 328 -20.44 -20.18 -13.12
C LEU A 328 -19.67 -20.93 -12.04
N THR A 329 -18.36 -20.74 -12.01
CA THR A 329 -17.48 -21.43 -11.07
C THR A 329 -16.88 -20.45 -10.07
N LEU A 330 -16.82 -20.86 -8.81
CA LEU A 330 -16.11 -20.14 -7.75
C LEU A 330 -15.03 -21.07 -7.21
N LYS A 331 -13.78 -20.61 -7.22
CA LYS A 331 -12.61 -21.45 -6.86
C LYS A 331 -12.60 -22.78 -7.62
N SER A 332 -12.90 -22.73 -8.92
CA SER A 332 -13.05 -23.90 -9.81
C SER A 332 -14.13 -24.92 -9.42
N VAL A 333 -15.10 -24.54 -8.58
CA VAL A 333 -16.28 -25.36 -8.24
C VAL A 333 -17.53 -24.70 -8.82
N GLU A 334 -18.37 -25.47 -9.52
CA GLU A 334 -19.65 -24.97 -10.04
C GLU A 334 -20.56 -24.49 -8.89
N VAL A 335 -20.97 -23.22 -8.96
CA VAL A 335 -21.88 -22.57 -8.00
C VAL A 335 -23.20 -22.12 -8.65
N GLY A 336 -23.24 -22.08 -9.98
CA GLY A 336 -24.45 -21.77 -10.75
C GLY A 336 -24.34 -22.31 -12.16
N ARG A 337 -25.47 -22.71 -12.74
CA ARG A 337 -25.56 -23.21 -14.11
C ARG A 337 -26.84 -22.71 -14.74
N GLY A 338 -26.81 -22.45 -16.03
CA GLY A 338 -28.01 -22.11 -16.79
C GLY A 338 -27.91 -22.58 -18.23
N GLU A 339 -29.05 -22.57 -18.89
CA GLU A 339 -29.15 -22.82 -20.32
C GLU A 339 -30.02 -21.74 -20.93
N VAL A 340 -29.54 -21.14 -22.02
CA VAL A 340 -30.27 -20.13 -22.76
C VAL A 340 -30.57 -20.62 -24.17
N LEU A 341 -31.74 -20.25 -24.67
CA LEU A 341 -32.16 -20.66 -26.01
C LEU A 341 -31.70 -19.65 -27.04
N LEU A 342 -30.77 -20.05 -27.91
CA LEU A 342 -30.22 -19.18 -28.95
C LEU A 342 -31.34 -18.62 -29.85
N ALA A 343 -31.15 -17.37 -30.31
CA ALA A 343 -32.11 -16.63 -31.14
C ALA A 343 -33.50 -16.38 -30.53
N HIS A 344 -33.68 -16.62 -29.22
CA HIS A 344 -34.89 -16.29 -28.48
C HIS A 344 -34.61 -15.20 -27.43
N LEU A 345 -35.67 -14.57 -26.94
CA LEU A 345 -35.65 -13.63 -25.82
C LEU A 345 -36.36 -14.26 -24.62
N LEU A 346 -35.97 -13.85 -23.41
CA LEU A 346 -36.62 -14.30 -22.18
C LEU A 346 -37.70 -13.29 -21.78
N ALA A 347 -38.95 -13.74 -21.70
CA ALA A 347 -40.07 -12.95 -21.21
C ALA A 347 -40.47 -13.41 -19.80
N MET A 348 -40.34 -12.52 -18.83
CA MET A 348 -40.66 -12.78 -17.42
C MET A 348 -41.99 -12.15 -17.05
N LYS A 349 -42.79 -12.90 -16.29
CA LYS A 349 -44.07 -12.41 -15.76
C LYS A 349 -43.82 -11.55 -14.52
N THR A 350 -43.84 -10.24 -14.69
CA THR A 350 -43.70 -9.27 -13.58
C THR A 350 -45.07 -8.73 -13.18
N GLY A 351 -45.83 -9.52 -12.41
CA GLY A 351 -47.17 -9.17 -11.93
C GLY A 351 -48.31 -9.80 -12.74
N ASP A 352 -49.45 -9.12 -12.78
CA ASP A 352 -50.60 -9.54 -13.59
C ASP A 352 -50.33 -9.27 -15.07
N VAL A 353 -50.55 -10.29 -15.88
CA VAL A 353 -50.31 -10.28 -17.33
C VAL A 353 -51.67 -10.39 -18.00
N ASP A 354 -51.92 -9.52 -18.98
CA ASP A 354 -53.22 -9.40 -19.65
C ASP A 354 -53.48 -10.54 -20.65
N GLU A 355 -52.43 -11.08 -21.27
CA GLU A 355 -52.50 -12.13 -22.28
C GLU A 355 -51.31 -13.11 -22.16
N GLU A 356 -51.58 -14.43 -22.18
CA GLU A 356 -50.53 -15.45 -22.28
C GLU A 356 -49.99 -15.53 -23.71
N LEU A 357 -48.66 -15.46 -23.84
CA LEU A 357 -47.97 -15.52 -25.12
C LEU A 357 -47.61 -16.95 -25.52
N PRO A 358 -47.55 -17.26 -26.82
CA PRO A 358 -46.94 -18.50 -27.29
C PRO A 358 -45.43 -18.47 -27.05
N GLY A 359 -44.92 -19.43 -26.28
CA GLY A 359 -43.50 -19.55 -25.96
C GLY A 359 -43.15 -20.91 -25.38
N ILE A 360 -41.87 -21.11 -25.07
CA ILE A 360 -41.39 -22.31 -24.38
C ILE A 360 -41.22 -21.97 -22.90
N ASP A 361 -41.96 -22.66 -22.04
CA ASP A 361 -41.86 -22.50 -20.59
C ASP A 361 -40.44 -22.76 -20.09
N THR A 362 -39.97 -21.88 -19.22
CA THR A 362 -38.65 -21.98 -18.60
C THR A 362 -38.65 -21.31 -17.22
N ILE A 363 -37.51 -21.36 -16.55
CA ILE A 363 -37.29 -20.71 -15.26
C ILE A 363 -36.09 -19.79 -15.42
N GLU A 364 -36.27 -18.55 -14.98
CA GLU A 364 -35.18 -17.57 -14.97
C GLU A 364 -34.10 -17.98 -13.94
N PRO A 365 -32.81 -17.99 -14.33
CA PRO A 365 -31.76 -18.62 -13.52
C PRO A 365 -31.31 -17.82 -12.27
N ALA A 366 -31.51 -16.51 -12.20
CA ALA A 366 -31.06 -15.68 -11.08
C ALA A 366 -32.02 -15.74 -9.86
N PHE A 367 -33.32 -15.64 -10.11
CA PHE A 367 -34.36 -15.50 -9.08
C PHE A 367 -35.34 -16.68 -9.05
N GLY A 368 -35.29 -17.58 -10.03
CA GLY A 368 -36.17 -18.74 -10.10
C GLY A 368 -37.60 -18.41 -10.52
N LEU A 369 -37.80 -17.28 -11.21
CA LEU A 369 -39.12 -16.83 -11.63
C LEU A 369 -39.61 -17.60 -12.88
N PRO A 370 -40.91 -17.92 -12.97
CA PRO A 370 -41.50 -18.46 -14.20
C PRO A 370 -41.29 -17.50 -15.38
N ALA A 371 -40.79 -18.03 -16.50
CA ALA A 371 -40.49 -17.26 -17.69
C ALA A 371 -40.81 -18.06 -18.97
N LEU A 372 -40.84 -17.36 -20.10
CA LEU A 372 -41.10 -17.92 -21.43
C LEU A 372 -39.98 -17.53 -22.38
N TRP A 373 -39.48 -18.49 -23.17
CA TRP A 373 -38.68 -18.17 -24.35
C TRP A 373 -39.60 -17.80 -25.49
N ILE A 374 -39.43 -16.58 -26.02
CA ILE A 374 -40.21 -16.04 -27.13
C ILE A 374 -39.32 -15.70 -28.32
N ASN A 375 -39.88 -15.70 -29.52
CA ASN A 375 -39.17 -15.19 -30.69
C ASN A 375 -39.03 -13.67 -30.62
N ALA A 376 -38.00 -13.12 -31.26
CA ALA A 376 -37.78 -11.67 -31.30
C ALA A 376 -38.96 -10.89 -31.91
N GLU A 377 -39.73 -11.51 -32.82
CA GLU A 377 -40.93 -10.92 -33.43
C GLU A 377 -42.06 -10.67 -32.41
N GLU A 378 -42.12 -11.45 -31.33
CA GLU A 378 -43.16 -11.32 -30.30
C GLU A 378 -42.79 -10.32 -29.19
N GLN A 379 -41.61 -9.68 -29.26
CA GLN A 379 -41.11 -8.79 -28.22
C GLN A 379 -42.08 -7.63 -27.92
N GLU A 380 -42.58 -6.94 -28.96
CA GLU A 380 -43.46 -5.79 -28.79
C GLU A 380 -44.80 -6.20 -28.18
N ARG A 381 -45.37 -7.31 -28.63
CA ARG A 381 -46.60 -7.89 -28.06
C ARG A 381 -46.40 -8.29 -26.60
N ALA A 382 -45.25 -8.88 -26.29
CA ALA A 382 -44.94 -9.31 -24.93
C ALA A 382 -44.83 -8.14 -23.96
N GLN A 383 -44.16 -7.06 -24.36
CA GLN A 383 -44.07 -5.84 -23.57
C GLN A 383 -45.45 -5.18 -23.37
N LEU A 384 -46.30 -5.18 -24.40
CA LEU A 384 -47.68 -4.66 -24.30
C LEU A 384 -48.56 -5.50 -23.37
N ALA A 385 -48.35 -6.82 -23.32
CA ALA A 385 -49.06 -7.73 -22.42
C ALA A 385 -48.55 -7.67 -20.96
N GLY A 386 -47.53 -6.86 -20.67
CA GLY A 386 -46.98 -6.67 -19.32
C GLY A 386 -45.78 -7.55 -18.97
N TYR A 387 -45.19 -8.26 -19.93
CA TYR A 387 -43.95 -9.03 -19.69
C TYR A 387 -42.72 -8.13 -19.71
N THR A 388 -41.77 -8.43 -18.82
CA THR A 388 -40.42 -7.89 -18.91
C THR A 388 -39.59 -8.78 -19.83
N VAL A 389 -39.21 -8.26 -21.00
CA VAL A 389 -38.45 -8.99 -22.01
C VAL A 389 -36.97 -8.61 -21.97
N VAL A 390 -36.09 -9.60 -21.92
CA VAL A 390 -34.62 -9.42 -21.86
C VAL A 390 -33.90 -10.31 -22.88
N ASP A 391 -32.74 -9.83 -23.35
CA ASP A 391 -31.86 -10.56 -24.26
C ASP A 391 -30.95 -11.57 -23.54
N LEU A 392 -30.30 -12.45 -24.31
CA LEU A 392 -29.44 -13.52 -23.77
C LEU A 392 -28.27 -12.96 -22.91
N PRO A 393 -27.51 -11.94 -23.36
CA PRO A 393 -26.45 -11.35 -22.53
C PRO A 393 -26.97 -10.77 -21.21
N THR A 394 -28.18 -10.20 -21.19
CA THR A 394 -28.81 -9.68 -19.97
C THR A 394 -29.17 -10.82 -19.02
N VAL A 395 -29.68 -11.95 -19.52
CA VAL A 395 -29.96 -13.15 -18.68
C VAL A 395 -28.67 -13.62 -18.00
N LEU A 396 -27.59 -13.82 -18.78
CA LEU A 396 -26.30 -14.25 -18.24
C LEU A 396 -25.72 -13.22 -17.26
N ALA A 397 -25.78 -11.94 -17.60
CA ALA A 397 -25.30 -10.84 -16.75
C ALA A 397 -26.04 -10.77 -15.42
N THR A 398 -27.36 -10.97 -15.43
CA THR A 398 -28.22 -10.91 -14.24
C THR A 398 -27.91 -12.08 -13.31
N HIS A 399 -27.82 -13.29 -13.86
CA HIS A 399 -27.44 -14.46 -13.09
C HIS A 399 -26.03 -14.35 -12.50
N LEU A 400 -25.05 -13.91 -13.32
CA LEU A 400 -23.69 -13.67 -12.85
C LEU A 400 -23.64 -12.65 -11.70
N MET A 401 -24.37 -11.54 -11.84
CA MET A 401 -24.45 -10.52 -10.79
C MET A 401 -25.03 -11.09 -9.50
N GLU A 402 -26.10 -11.87 -9.58
CA GLU A 402 -26.76 -12.47 -8.41
C GLU A 402 -25.87 -13.52 -7.72
N VAL A 403 -25.14 -14.35 -8.49
CA VAL A 403 -24.13 -15.28 -7.95
C VAL A 403 -23.02 -14.51 -7.24
N ILE A 404 -22.51 -13.41 -7.83
CA ILE A 404 -21.50 -12.57 -7.18
C ILE A 404 -22.04 -11.98 -5.86
N LYS A 405 -23.29 -11.50 -5.83
CA LYS A 405 -23.91 -10.97 -4.60
C LYS A 405 -24.05 -12.04 -3.53
N ARG A 406 -24.52 -13.23 -3.90
CA ARG A 406 -24.70 -14.37 -3.00
C ARG A 406 -23.37 -14.83 -2.37
N HIS A 407 -22.30 -14.84 -3.15
CA HIS A 407 -20.96 -15.26 -2.71
C HIS A 407 -20.05 -14.08 -2.32
N ALA A 408 -20.61 -12.88 -2.16
CA ALA A 408 -19.85 -11.66 -1.81
C ALA A 408 -18.89 -11.83 -0.60
N PRO A 409 -19.26 -12.52 0.50
CA PRO A 409 -18.35 -12.73 1.63
C PRO A 409 -17.08 -13.51 1.27
N GLU A 410 -17.14 -14.37 0.26
CA GLU A 410 -16.02 -15.23 -0.15
C GLU A 410 -14.95 -14.47 -0.94
N PHE A 411 -15.32 -13.36 -1.57
CA PHE A 411 -14.36 -12.47 -2.23
C PHE A 411 -13.60 -11.60 -1.23
N LEU A 412 -14.10 -11.45 0.00
CA LEU A 412 -13.46 -10.64 1.03
C LEU A 412 -12.50 -11.48 1.89
N GLY A 413 -11.33 -11.78 1.32
CA GLY A 413 -10.21 -12.38 2.04
C GLY A 413 -9.46 -11.39 2.93
N ARG A 414 -8.39 -11.86 3.58
CA ARG A 414 -7.54 -10.99 4.43
C ARG A 414 -6.80 -9.93 3.60
N GLN A 415 -6.33 -10.29 2.42
CA GLN A 415 -5.63 -9.36 1.53
C GLN A 415 -6.59 -8.29 0.99
N GLU A 416 -7.80 -8.68 0.62
CA GLU A 416 -8.83 -7.77 0.12
C GLU A 416 -9.29 -6.82 1.23
N ALA A 417 -9.53 -7.32 2.44
CA ALA A 417 -9.85 -6.50 3.60
C ALA A 417 -8.73 -5.49 3.91
N GLN A 418 -7.46 -5.92 3.91
CA GLN A 418 -6.32 -5.02 4.10
C GLN A 418 -6.28 -3.95 3.03
N ARG A 419 -6.42 -4.32 1.74
CA ARG A 419 -6.44 -3.35 0.62
C ARG A 419 -7.55 -2.32 0.74
N LEU A 420 -8.75 -2.73 1.16
CA LEU A 420 -9.88 -1.81 1.39
C LEU A 420 -9.57 -0.84 2.53
N ILE A 421 -9.05 -1.35 3.66
CA ILE A 421 -8.69 -0.55 4.82
C ILE A 421 -7.55 0.42 4.51
N ASP A 422 -6.50 -0.02 3.81
CA ASP A 422 -5.37 0.82 3.40
C ASP A 422 -5.80 1.96 2.47
N ASN A 423 -6.74 1.67 1.56
CA ASN A 423 -7.30 2.69 0.69
C ASN A 423 -8.14 3.71 1.48
N PHE A 424 -8.91 3.25 2.47
CA PHE A 424 -9.68 4.13 3.35
C PHE A 424 -8.77 4.99 4.25
N ALA A 425 -7.68 4.40 4.78
CA ALA A 425 -6.69 5.07 5.63
C ALA A 425 -6.00 6.26 4.94
N LYS A 426 -5.99 6.32 3.61
CA LYS A 426 -5.50 7.50 2.87
C LYS A 426 -6.34 8.76 3.12
N ALA A 427 -7.63 8.59 3.41
CA ALA A 427 -8.54 9.69 3.72
C ALA A 427 -8.71 9.88 5.23
N GLU A 428 -8.90 8.78 5.98
CA GLU A 428 -9.17 8.79 7.42
C GLU A 428 -8.23 7.85 8.19
N PRO A 429 -6.94 8.20 8.34
CA PRO A 429 -5.95 7.31 8.96
C PRO A 429 -6.17 7.10 10.46
N LYS A 430 -6.72 8.09 11.16
CA LYS A 430 -6.84 8.12 12.63
C LYS A 430 -7.65 6.94 13.19
N VAL A 431 -8.84 6.69 12.62
CA VAL A 431 -9.72 5.61 13.06
C VAL A 431 -9.10 4.24 12.78
N VAL A 432 -8.34 4.11 11.67
CA VAL A 432 -7.65 2.86 11.30
C VAL A 432 -6.49 2.58 12.26
N GLU A 433 -5.64 3.58 12.55
CA GLU A 433 -4.52 3.47 13.47
C GLU A 433 -4.96 3.15 14.91
N GLU A 434 -6.09 3.72 15.34
CA GLU A 434 -6.68 3.44 16.65
C GLU A 434 -7.29 2.04 16.70
N LEU A 435 -8.04 1.64 15.68
CA LEU A 435 -8.73 0.36 15.65
C LEU A 435 -7.78 -0.84 15.46
N ILE A 436 -6.89 -0.79 14.47
CA ILE A 436 -6.09 -1.95 14.02
C ILE A 436 -4.60 -1.67 14.19
N PRO A 437 -3.84 -2.55 14.89
CA PRO A 437 -4.26 -3.76 15.59
C PRO A 437 -4.67 -3.54 17.06
N ASN A 438 -4.74 -2.28 17.52
CA ASN A 438 -4.77 -1.95 18.96
C ASN A 438 -6.07 -2.36 19.65
N VAL A 439 -7.22 -2.11 19.02
CA VAL A 439 -8.53 -2.51 19.56
C VAL A 439 -8.94 -3.86 18.98
N LEU A 440 -8.91 -4.04 17.67
CA LEU A 440 -9.29 -5.28 16.99
C LEU A 440 -8.18 -5.77 16.06
N SER A 441 -8.08 -7.08 15.89
CA SER A 441 -7.25 -7.64 14.82
C SER A 441 -7.93 -7.46 13.45
N LEU A 442 -7.13 -7.40 12.38
CA LEU A 442 -7.64 -7.40 10.99
C LEU A 442 -8.64 -8.53 10.74
N GLY A 443 -8.41 -9.71 11.33
CA GLY A 443 -9.30 -10.86 11.16
C GLY A 443 -10.70 -10.65 11.74
N VAL A 444 -10.83 -9.92 12.86
CA VAL A 444 -12.14 -9.61 13.43
C VAL A 444 -12.87 -8.60 12.56
N VAL A 445 -12.18 -7.54 12.12
CA VAL A 445 -12.77 -6.52 11.23
C VAL A 445 -13.21 -7.15 9.90
N GLN A 446 -12.36 -8.00 9.31
CA GLN A 446 -12.69 -8.78 8.11
C GLN A 446 -13.91 -9.68 8.33
N LYS A 447 -14.01 -10.34 9.50
CA LYS A 447 -15.15 -11.20 9.80
C LYS A 447 -16.46 -10.42 9.92
N VAL A 448 -16.44 -9.24 10.54
CA VAL A 448 -17.61 -8.35 10.60
C VAL A 448 -18.04 -7.92 9.20
N MET A 449 -17.11 -7.46 8.36
CA MET A 449 -17.42 -7.09 6.97
C MET A 449 -17.99 -8.27 6.17
N GLN A 450 -17.47 -9.48 6.36
CA GLN A 450 -18.03 -10.69 5.74
C GLN A 450 -19.46 -10.99 6.21
N ASN A 451 -19.75 -10.82 7.50
CA ASN A 451 -21.09 -11.04 8.04
C ASN A 451 -22.09 -10.01 7.48
N LEU A 452 -21.69 -8.73 7.34
CA LEU A 452 -22.50 -7.70 6.67
C LEU A 452 -22.82 -8.09 5.22
N LEU A 453 -21.81 -8.49 4.45
CA LEU A 453 -21.96 -8.90 3.05
C LEU A 453 -22.84 -10.15 2.90
N ARG A 454 -22.79 -11.09 3.86
CA ARG A 454 -23.62 -12.31 3.83
C ARG A 454 -25.10 -11.97 3.83
N GLU A 455 -25.46 -10.88 4.49
CA GLU A 455 -26.82 -10.36 4.57
C GLU A 455 -27.07 -9.21 3.58
N ARG A 456 -26.23 -9.08 2.55
CA ARG A 456 -26.28 -8.06 1.50
C ARG A 456 -26.25 -6.61 2.03
N VAL A 457 -25.65 -6.39 3.19
CA VAL A 457 -25.38 -5.05 3.72
C VAL A 457 -24.09 -4.52 3.10
N SER A 458 -24.18 -3.34 2.50
CA SER A 458 -23.05 -2.66 1.88
C SER A 458 -21.95 -2.37 2.90
N ILE A 459 -20.69 -2.65 2.54
CA ILE A 459 -19.51 -2.24 3.33
C ILE A 459 -18.85 -0.97 2.78
N ARG A 460 -19.52 -0.25 1.87
CA ARG A 460 -18.99 0.97 1.26
C ARG A 460 -18.79 2.09 2.26
N ASP A 461 -19.68 2.19 3.26
CA ASP A 461 -19.58 3.18 4.33
C ASP A 461 -18.59 2.71 5.41
N MET A 462 -17.31 2.65 5.02
CA MET A 462 -16.22 2.24 5.90
C MET A 462 -16.08 3.16 7.12
N HIS A 463 -16.45 4.44 7.00
CA HIS A 463 -16.44 5.39 8.11
C HIS A 463 -17.34 4.90 9.24
N SER A 464 -18.64 4.71 8.98
CA SER A 464 -19.60 4.25 9.99
C SER A 464 -19.21 2.87 10.56
N ILE A 465 -18.68 1.97 9.72
CA ILE A 465 -18.26 0.63 10.15
C ILE A 465 -17.08 0.72 11.11
N LEU A 466 -16.00 1.42 10.74
CA LEU A 466 -14.78 1.44 11.55
C LEU A 466 -14.94 2.27 12.84
N GLU A 467 -15.67 3.39 12.82
CA GLU A 467 -16.01 4.17 14.02
C GLU A 467 -16.80 3.32 15.02
N THR A 468 -17.84 2.63 14.55
CA THR A 468 -18.65 1.75 15.42
C THR A 468 -17.80 0.61 16.01
N LEU A 469 -16.87 0.06 15.21
CA LEU A 469 -15.95 -0.98 15.68
C LEU A 469 -14.90 -0.45 16.65
N ALA A 470 -14.45 0.80 16.53
CA ALA A 470 -13.55 1.43 17.48
C ALA A 470 -14.24 1.60 18.84
N ASP A 471 -15.47 2.12 18.85
CA ASP A 471 -16.25 2.31 20.08
C ASP A 471 -16.61 0.98 20.75
N MET A 472 -17.23 0.07 19.98
CA MET A 472 -17.77 -1.20 20.53
C MET A 472 -16.69 -2.25 20.72
N GLY A 473 -15.56 -2.14 20.03
CA GLY A 473 -14.43 -3.04 20.16
C GLY A 473 -13.86 -3.06 21.58
N HIS A 474 -14.00 -1.99 22.37
CA HIS A 474 -13.63 -1.98 23.79
C HIS A 474 -14.59 -2.77 24.69
N VAL A 475 -15.84 -2.93 24.26
CA VAL A 475 -16.90 -3.63 25.01
C VAL A 475 -16.88 -5.12 24.72
N THR A 476 -16.74 -5.51 23.45
CA THR A 476 -16.72 -6.92 23.03
C THR A 476 -15.76 -7.14 21.87
N LYS A 477 -15.21 -8.35 21.80
CA LYS A 477 -14.37 -8.84 20.69
C LYS A 477 -15.10 -9.88 19.83
N ASP A 478 -16.35 -10.19 20.15
CA ASP A 478 -17.17 -11.13 19.41
C ASP A 478 -17.61 -10.51 18.07
N PRO A 479 -17.17 -11.06 16.92
CA PRO A 479 -17.54 -10.52 15.61
C PRO A 479 -19.04 -10.54 15.34
N ASP A 480 -19.79 -11.49 15.91
CA ASP A 480 -21.23 -11.58 15.68
C ASP A 480 -21.95 -10.41 16.37
N LEU A 481 -21.63 -10.12 17.62
CA LEU A 481 -22.18 -8.95 18.33
C LEU A 481 -21.72 -7.62 17.72
N LEU A 482 -20.44 -7.52 17.33
CA LEU A 482 -19.93 -6.34 16.63
C LEU A 482 -20.68 -6.10 15.31
N THR A 483 -21.06 -7.17 14.60
CA THR A 483 -21.87 -7.06 13.39
C THR A 483 -23.23 -6.40 13.69
N GLU A 484 -23.91 -6.80 14.76
CA GLU A 484 -25.21 -6.22 15.14
C GLU A 484 -25.10 -4.72 15.49
N TYR A 485 -24.05 -4.32 16.20
CA TYR A 485 -23.81 -2.89 16.48
C TYR A 485 -23.57 -2.09 15.20
N VAL A 486 -22.77 -2.62 14.27
CA VAL A 486 -22.53 -1.97 12.98
C VAL A 486 -23.83 -1.89 12.17
N ARG A 487 -24.64 -2.95 12.13
CA ARG A 487 -25.95 -2.93 11.46
C ARG A 487 -26.88 -1.86 12.03
N GLN A 488 -26.92 -1.71 13.36
CA GLN A 488 -27.69 -0.63 14.01
C GLN A 488 -27.19 0.76 13.59
N ALA A 489 -25.88 0.99 13.55
CA ALA A 489 -25.30 2.25 13.08
C ALA A 489 -25.64 2.51 11.60
N MET A 490 -25.78 1.45 10.80
CA MET A 490 -26.15 1.50 9.38
C MET A 490 -27.66 1.45 9.11
N SER A 491 -28.51 1.67 10.12
CA SER A 491 -29.98 1.62 10.03
C SER A 491 -30.54 2.39 8.82
N ARG A 492 -30.01 3.59 8.52
CA ARG A 492 -30.44 4.38 7.35
C ARG A 492 -30.19 3.67 6.02
N THR A 493 -29.00 3.11 5.85
CA THR A 493 -28.59 2.40 4.64
C THR A 493 -29.41 1.13 4.47
N ILE A 494 -29.56 0.35 5.55
CA ILE A 494 -30.34 -0.90 5.55
C ILE A 494 -31.81 -0.60 5.27
N THR A 495 -32.40 0.39 5.94
CA THR A 495 -33.81 0.72 5.74
C THR A 495 -34.07 1.18 4.31
N ARG A 496 -33.21 2.05 3.76
CA ARG A 496 -33.36 2.58 2.39
C ARG A 496 -33.31 1.50 1.32
N GLN A 497 -32.55 0.43 1.55
CA GLN A 497 -32.43 -0.70 0.61
C GLN A 497 -33.76 -1.43 0.39
N TYR A 498 -34.66 -1.42 1.38
CA TYR A 498 -35.90 -2.18 1.37
C TYR A 498 -37.16 -1.31 1.36
N GLN A 499 -37.00 0.01 1.35
CA GLN A 499 -38.13 0.94 1.22
C GLN A 499 -38.77 0.86 -0.17
N THR A 500 -40.10 0.93 -0.19
CA THR A 500 -40.86 1.14 -1.44
C THR A 500 -40.60 2.55 -1.98
N PRO A 501 -40.90 2.81 -3.27
CA PRO A 501 -40.84 4.15 -3.85
C PRO A 501 -41.65 5.20 -3.08
N ASP A 502 -42.72 4.78 -2.41
CA ASP A 502 -43.60 5.64 -1.60
C ASP A 502 -43.07 5.90 -0.17
N GLY A 503 -41.92 5.31 0.17
CA GLY A 503 -41.24 5.49 1.46
C GLY A 503 -41.83 4.65 2.60
N THR A 504 -42.65 3.63 2.29
CA THR A 504 -43.10 2.64 3.28
C THR A 504 -42.14 1.46 3.34
N LEU A 505 -42.14 0.75 4.48
CA LEU A 505 -41.39 -0.49 4.66
C LEU A 505 -42.39 -1.64 4.94
N PRO A 506 -42.79 -2.41 3.91
CA PRO A 506 -43.66 -3.57 4.06
C PRO A 506 -42.90 -4.71 4.74
N LEU A 507 -43.42 -5.22 5.84
CA LEU A 507 -42.77 -6.30 6.61
C LEU A 507 -43.79 -7.16 7.38
N VAL A 508 -43.32 -8.31 7.83
CA VAL A 508 -44.01 -9.18 8.78
C VAL A 508 -43.25 -9.16 10.09
N SER A 509 -43.94 -9.22 11.22
CA SER A 509 -43.30 -9.26 12.54
C SER A 509 -43.49 -10.62 13.22
N LEU A 510 -42.56 -11.00 14.09
CA LEU A 510 -42.78 -12.10 15.03
C LEU A 510 -43.76 -11.66 16.14
N SER A 511 -44.58 -12.60 16.61
CA SER A 511 -45.39 -12.42 17.80
C SER A 511 -44.52 -12.38 19.06
N GLN A 512 -44.99 -11.69 20.09
CA GLN A 512 -44.27 -11.61 21.36
C GLN A 512 -44.00 -12.99 21.97
N GLU A 513 -44.95 -13.93 21.85
CA GLU A 513 -44.80 -15.30 22.33
C GLU A 513 -43.68 -16.05 21.61
N ARG A 514 -43.61 -15.92 20.27
CA ARG A 514 -42.52 -16.50 19.48
C ARG A 514 -41.17 -15.86 19.80
N GLU A 515 -41.12 -14.54 20.00
CA GLU A 515 -39.89 -13.87 20.40
C GLU A 515 -39.38 -14.34 21.77
N GLU A 516 -40.27 -14.46 22.76
CA GLU A 516 -39.92 -14.95 24.10
C GLU A 516 -39.47 -16.42 24.05
N GLN A 517 -40.13 -17.25 23.25
CA GLN A 517 -39.73 -18.65 23.02
C GLN A 517 -38.33 -18.73 22.42
N LEU A 518 -38.04 -17.93 21.39
CA LEU A 518 -36.73 -17.87 20.75
C LEU A 518 -35.65 -17.35 21.69
N ALA A 519 -35.94 -16.27 22.44
CA ALA A 519 -34.99 -15.69 23.38
C ALA A 519 -34.61 -16.67 24.50
N ASN A 520 -35.58 -17.42 25.04
CA ASN A 520 -35.33 -18.43 26.07
C ASN A 520 -34.58 -19.66 25.54
N ALA A 521 -34.65 -19.93 24.23
CA ALA A 521 -33.92 -21.02 23.58
C ALA A 521 -32.45 -20.66 23.27
N ILE A 522 -32.03 -19.39 23.46
CA ILE A 522 -30.64 -18.98 23.28
C ILE A 522 -29.79 -19.56 24.40
N GLN A 523 -28.76 -20.32 24.02
CA GLN A 523 -27.82 -20.93 24.96
C GLN A 523 -26.39 -20.41 24.71
N SER A 524 -25.69 -20.12 25.80
CA SER A 524 -24.29 -19.69 25.77
C SER A 524 -23.36 -20.88 25.99
N SER A 525 -22.42 -21.08 25.07
CA SER A 525 -21.36 -22.08 25.16
C SER A 525 -19.98 -21.39 25.16
N PRO A 526 -18.90 -22.04 25.66
CA PRO A 526 -17.54 -21.54 25.50
C PRO A 526 -17.13 -21.31 24.02
N HIS A 527 -17.85 -21.88 23.06
CA HIS A 527 -17.62 -21.72 21.62
C HIS A 527 -18.54 -20.69 20.95
N GLY A 528 -19.35 -19.97 21.74
CA GLY A 528 -20.26 -18.93 21.27
C GLY A 528 -21.72 -19.20 21.63
N THR A 529 -22.58 -18.31 21.16
CA THR A 529 -24.02 -18.36 21.42
C THR A 529 -24.74 -19.08 20.28
N TYR A 530 -25.65 -19.99 20.61
CA TYR A 530 -26.42 -20.75 19.62
C TYR A 530 -27.89 -20.90 20.05
N LEU A 531 -28.73 -21.28 19.09
CA LEU A 531 -30.16 -21.46 19.28
C LEU A 531 -30.46 -22.94 19.56
N GLY A 532 -30.85 -23.27 20.78
CA GLY A 532 -31.17 -24.63 21.24
C GLY A 532 -32.67 -24.90 21.22
N LEU A 533 -33.30 -24.81 20.04
CA LEU A 533 -34.73 -25.11 19.84
C LEU A 533 -34.97 -26.60 19.62
N ASP A 534 -36.17 -27.05 19.98
CA ASP A 534 -36.71 -28.32 19.53
C ASP A 534 -36.93 -28.30 17.99
N PRO A 535 -36.53 -29.34 17.24
CA PRO A 535 -36.75 -29.42 15.80
C PRO A 535 -38.21 -29.21 15.35
N GLU A 536 -39.20 -29.68 16.12
CA GLU A 536 -40.62 -29.51 15.77
C GLU A 536 -40.99 -28.02 15.82
N VAL A 537 -40.60 -27.33 16.90
CA VAL A 537 -40.83 -25.89 17.05
C VAL A 537 -40.12 -25.09 15.96
N ALA A 538 -38.89 -25.46 15.62
CA ALA A 538 -38.14 -24.80 14.56
C ALA A 538 -38.84 -24.96 13.19
N GLN A 539 -39.36 -26.16 12.90
CA GLN A 539 -40.09 -26.43 11.68
C GLN A 539 -41.41 -25.65 11.61
N ASP A 540 -42.16 -25.58 12.72
CA ASP A 540 -43.40 -24.81 12.80
C ASP A 540 -43.17 -23.32 12.49
N ILE A 541 -42.12 -22.72 13.10
CA ILE A 541 -41.76 -21.32 12.84
C ILE A 541 -41.44 -21.10 11.36
N ILE A 542 -40.67 -22.02 10.74
CA ILE A 542 -40.32 -21.91 9.32
C ILE A 542 -41.56 -21.95 8.44
N GLN A 543 -42.48 -22.89 8.69
CA GLN A 543 -43.73 -23.01 7.92
C GLN A 543 -44.63 -21.78 8.06
N GLU A 544 -44.71 -21.21 9.27
CA GLU A 544 -45.45 -19.97 9.50
C GLU A 544 -44.85 -18.80 8.73
N VAL A 545 -43.53 -18.68 8.70
CA VAL A 545 -42.84 -17.65 7.91
C VAL A 545 -43.08 -17.87 6.41
N GLU A 546 -42.97 -19.10 5.91
CA GLU A 546 -43.24 -19.45 4.50
C GLU A 546 -44.66 -19.07 4.08
N GLY A 547 -45.65 -19.34 4.93
CA GLY A 547 -47.05 -18.97 4.68
C GLY A 547 -47.29 -17.46 4.54
N GLN A 548 -46.40 -16.61 5.06
CA GLN A 548 -46.48 -15.16 4.86
C GLN A 548 -45.78 -14.67 3.58
N LEU A 549 -44.90 -15.48 2.96
CA LEU A 549 -44.13 -15.08 1.77
C LEU A 549 -45.01 -14.89 0.53
N GLU A 550 -46.14 -15.59 0.43
CA GLU A 550 -47.09 -15.45 -0.68
C GLU A 550 -47.55 -13.99 -0.84
N ARG A 551 -47.78 -13.28 0.27
CA ARG A 551 -48.23 -11.87 0.26
C ARG A 551 -47.19 -10.94 -0.35
N PHE A 552 -45.92 -11.17 -0.04
CA PHE A 552 -44.81 -10.42 -0.64
C PHE A 552 -44.68 -10.71 -2.13
N SER A 553 -44.90 -11.96 -2.53
CA SER A 553 -44.82 -12.38 -3.93
C SER A 553 -45.91 -11.71 -4.78
N VAL A 554 -47.15 -11.64 -4.28
CA VAL A 554 -48.26 -10.95 -4.96
C VAL A 554 -48.00 -9.45 -5.13
N LEU A 555 -47.40 -8.81 -4.13
CA LEU A 555 -47.09 -7.38 -4.16
C LEU A 555 -45.72 -7.07 -4.81
N ASN A 556 -44.99 -8.09 -5.25
CA ASN A 556 -43.63 -7.99 -5.78
C ASN A 556 -42.66 -7.25 -4.83
N TYR A 557 -42.79 -7.51 -3.53
CA TYR A 557 -41.94 -6.95 -2.48
C TYR A 557 -40.91 -7.97 -1.99
N GLN A 558 -39.76 -7.49 -1.51
CA GLN A 558 -38.79 -8.35 -0.83
C GLN A 558 -39.39 -8.82 0.51
N PRO A 559 -39.36 -10.13 0.82
CA PRO A 559 -39.85 -10.62 2.10
C PRO A 559 -38.94 -10.19 3.25
N ILE A 560 -39.54 -9.49 4.23
CA ILE A 560 -38.84 -8.95 5.41
C ILE A 560 -39.55 -9.45 6.67
N LEU A 561 -38.77 -10.08 7.55
CA LEU A 561 -39.17 -10.44 8.91
C LEU A 561 -38.53 -9.49 9.92
N LEU A 562 -39.37 -8.88 10.76
CA LEU A 562 -38.97 -8.00 11.85
C LEU A 562 -39.00 -8.74 13.17
N CYS A 563 -37.93 -8.59 13.95
CA CYS A 563 -37.81 -9.18 15.28
C CYS A 563 -37.04 -8.28 16.26
N SER A 564 -37.00 -8.69 17.54
CA SER A 564 -36.15 -8.04 18.53
C SER A 564 -34.64 -8.18 18.24
N PRO A 565 -33.81 -7.18 18.61
CA PRO A 565 -32.37 -7.20 18.33
C PRO A 565 -31.62 -8.41 18.88
N LEU A 566 -32.05 -8.94 20.04
CA LEU A 566 -31.40 -10.07 20.69
C LEU A 566 -31.47 -11.36 19.86
N ILE A 567 -32.59 -11.60 19.17
CA ILE A 567 -32.86 -12.87 18.47
C ILE A 567 -32.52 -12.80 16.98
N ARG A 568 -32.37 -11.60 16.40
CA ARG A 568 -32.14 -11.38 14.96
C ARG A 568 -31.06 -12.25 14.32
N PRO A 569 -29.81 -12.33 14.83
CA PRO A 569 -28.78 -13.17 14.23
C PRO A 569 -29.14 -14.66 14.28
N HIS A 570 -29.88 -15.09 15.30
CA HIS A 570 -30.32 -16.47 15.47
C HIS A 570 -31.46 -16.81 14.50
N VAL A 571 -32.44 -15.92 14.35
CA VAL A 571 -33.55 -16.06 13.39
C VAL A 571 -33.02 -16.07 11.96
N LYS A 572 -32.05 -15.21 11.62
CA LYS A 572 -31.43 -15.22 10.29
C LYS A 572 -30.73 -16.56 10.00
N ARG A 573 -29.93 -17.08 10.93
CA ARG A 573 -29.26 -18.39 10.76
C ARG A 573 -30.25 -19.55 10.66
N LEU A 574 -31.36 -19.49 11.41
CA LEU A 574 -32.42 -20.50 11.37
C LEU A 574 -33.08 -20.53 9.98
N THR A 575 -33.41 -19.36 9.44
CA THR A 575 -34.19 -19.22 8.21
C THR A 575 -33.37 -19.27 6.93
N GLU A 576 -32.09 -18.85 6.94
CA GLU A 576 -31.25 -18.72 5.74
C GLU A 576 -31.09 -20.02 4.93
N ARG A 577 -31.14 -21.18 5.60
CA ARG A 577 -31.05 -22.49 4.95
C ARG A 577 -32.29 -22.89 4.17
N PHE A 578 -33.47 -22.43 4.61
CA PHE A 578 -34.77 -22.85 4.08
C PHE A 578 -35.37 -21.76 3.19
N ILE A 579 -35.17 -20.50 3.56
CA ILE A 579 -35.71 -19.32 2.89
C ILE A 579 -34.56 -18.33 2.61
N PRO A 580 -33.69 -18.60 1.62
CA PRO A 580 -32.51 -17.76 1.35
C PRO A 580 -32.83 -16.30 1.01
N SER A 581 -34.00 -16.05 0.41
CA SER A 581 -34.48 -14.72 0.04
C SER A 581 -35.01 -13.90 1.22
N LEU A 582 -35.27 -14.52 2.39
CA LEU A 582 -35.80 -13.81 3.54
C LEU A 582 -34.76 -12.85 4.12
N VAL A 583 -35.16 -11.58 4.24
CA VAL A 583 -34.40 -10.57 4.97
C VAL A 583 -34.91 -10.53 6.41
N VAL A 584 -34.00 -10.58 7.38
CA VAL A 584 -34.35 -10.50 8.81
C VAL A 584 -33.77 -9.22 9.38
N LEU A 585 -34.64 -8.30 9.79
CA LEU A 585 -34.27 -7.01 10.35
C LEU A 585 -34.61 -6.94 11.84
N SER A 586 -33.79 -6.20 12.59
CA SER A 586 -34.13 -5.85 13.97
C SER A 586 -34.85 -4.51 14.06
N HIS A 587 -35.59 -4.27 15.14
CA HIS A 587 -36.17 -2.95 15.42
C HIS A 587 -35.14 -1.81 15.43
N ASN A 588 -33.88 -2.10 15.79
CA ASN A 588 -32.81 -1.11 15.84
C ASN A 588 -32.21 -0.78 14.47
N GLU A 589 -32.55 -1.55 13.44
CA GLU A 589 -32.08 -1.35 12.06
C GLU A 589 -33.04 -0.51 11.21
N ILE A 590 -34.24 -0.22 11.74
CA ILE A 590 -35.25 0.59 11.06
C ILE A 590 -35.09 2.06 11.47
N SER A 591 -34.98 2.95 10.49
CA SER A 591 -34.91 4.38 10.74
C SER A 591 -36.24 4.92 11.28
N ASN A 592 -36.18 5.79 12.30
CA ASN A 592 -37.35 6.28 13.04
C ASN A 592 -38.37 7.07 12.21
N ASP A 593 -37.97 7.60 11.05
CA ASP A 593 -38.75 8.43 10.15
C ASP A 593 -39.57 7.63 9.13
N VAL A 594 -39.46 6.30 9.14
CA VAL A 594 -40.01 5.42 8.12
C VAL A 594 -41.36 4.86 8.55
N ARG A 595 -42.31 4.82 7.61
CA ARG A 595 -43.64 4.27 7.85
C ARG A 595 -43.62 2.75 7.65
N ILE A 596 -43.86 2.01 8.72
CA ILE A 596 -43.95 0.55 8.67
C ILE A 596 -45.34 0.16 8.17
N GLU A 597 -45.39 -0.75 7.20
CA GLU A 597 -46.60 -1.39 6.71
C GLU A 597 -46.56 -2.86 7.11
N SER A 598 -47.37 -3.24 8.11
CA SER A 598 -47.42 -4.63 8.58
C SER A 598 -48.29 -5.46 7.65
N LEU A 599 -47.66 -6.41 6.95
CA LEU A 599 -48.35 -7.35 6.06
C LEU A 599 -48.81 -8.61 6.78
N GLY A 600 -48.36 -8.87 8.01
CA GLY A 600 -48.71 -10.06 8.77
C GLY A 600 -47.96 -10.20 10.09
N LEU A 601 -48.34 -11.23 10.85
CA LEU A 601 -47.74 -11.63 12.12
C LEU A 601 -47.46 -13.13 12.06
N VAL A 602 -46.24 -13.53 12.41
CA VAL A 602 -45.82 -14.93 12.58
C VAL A 602 -45.94 -15.25 14.06
N GLY A 603 -46.90 -16.08 14.45
CA GLY A 603 -47.29 -16.22 15.84
C GLY A 603 -48.13 -17.44 16.14
#